data_AF-A0A954YWN0-F1
#
_entry.id   AF-A0A954YWN0-F1
#
_cell.length_a   1.000
_cell.length_b   1.000
_cell.length_c   1.000
_cell.angle_alpha   90.00
_cell.angle_beta   90.00
_cell.angle_gamma   90.00
#
_symmetry.space_group_name_H-M   'P 1'
#
loop_
_entity.id
_entity.type
_entity.pdbx_description
1 polymer ?
#
loop_
_entity_poly.entity_id
_entity_poly.type
_entity_poly.pdbx_seq_one_letter_code
_entity_poly.pdbx_strand_id
1 'polypeptide(L)'
;MNRLNCTCLVGMLTALLVMQSPVLAGGYIQLQNVPESLWFPSREGSNLLLTASVIDAKATSVWLGIDDPKLGRVPLTRVGPIDYQVNLHSNEVFDLLKQAPARGEFRIFAETDGGEVLASIPVSFVVNVPPTRLSIDKKTTFTALQKRYAYLPGSRDRLRVYAGDITHGQITLSVFGRDRNVPLVPTTRLYETQHIVLPLDDETYVIEVEALHNYLMGDDYADLSIAPEAEWHRDKIEFLLNAIDQSEFTFIRNGKPFDGQSAAKHLRNKLATSPTPVTKVDVFIEDFASRSSMTDEPYKVLTADGRELELGQWLRSLLDGDIEATPKLEKSSESAEAVQQPQS
;
A
#
# COMPACT_ATOMS: atom_id res chain seq x y z
N MET A 1 -64.61 57.12 -5.90
CA MET A 1 -64.78 57.99 -4.71
C MET A 1 -64.80 57.11 -3.47
N ASN A 2 -64.23 57.65 -2.40
CA ASN A 2 -64.21 57.19 -1.01
C ASN A 2 -63.21 56.12 -0.56
N ARG A 3 -62.17 56.68 0.07
CA ARG A 3 -61.24 56.11 1.04
C ARG A 3 -61.99 55.59 2.28
N LEU A 4 -61.41 54.58 2.92
CA LEU A 4 -61.39 54.49 4.38
C LEU A 4 -60.02 53.92 4.81
N ASN A 5 -59.30 54.75 5.57
CA ASN A 5 -58.14 54.36 6.36
C ASN A 5 -58.59 53.44 7.49
N CYS A 6 -57.81 52.43 7.84
CA CYS A 6 -57.76 51.96 9.21
C CYS A 6 -56.36 51.46 9.56
N THR A 7 -55.72 52.22 10.43
CA THR A 7 -54.46 51.97 11.12
C THR A 7 -54.67 50.84 12.14
N CYS A 8 -53.78 49.84 12.20
CA CYS A 8 -53.58 49.05 13.41
C CYS A 8 -52.21 48.33 13.43
N LEU A 9 -51.36 48.84 14.34
CA LEU A 9 -50.48 48.12 15.27
C LEU A 9 -49.61 46.96 14.76
N VAL A 10 -48.31 47.25 14.62
CA VAL A 10 -47.21 46.27 14.55
C VAL A 10 -47.03 45.63 15.93
N GLY A 11 -47.46 44.38 16.07
CA GLY A 11 -47.11 43.50 17.19
C GLY A 11 -45.98 42.57 16.78
N MET A 12 -44.75 42.91 17.17
CA MET A 12 -43.55 42.09 16.97
C MET A 12 -43.53 41.00 18.06
N LEU A 13 -44.05 39.81 17.74
CA LEU A 13 -43.95 38.64 18.60
C LEU A 13 -42.70 37.85 18.20
N THR A 14 -41.57 38.16 18.81
CA THR A 14 -40.33 37.40 18.68
C THR A 14 -40.50 36.08 19.44
N ALA A 15 -40.96 35.04 18.75
CA ALA A 15 -40.95 33.68 19.29
C ALA A 15 -39.49 33.21 19.36
N LEU A 16 -38.88 33.36 20.53
CA LEU A 16 -37.59 32.75 20.87
C LEU A 16 -37.83 31.25 21.03
N LEU A 17 -37.69 30.50 19.93
CA LEU A 17 -37.73 29.04 19.96
C LEU A 17 -36.42 28.56 20.60
N VAL A 18 -36.43 28.40 21.92
CA VAL A 18 -35.38 27.66 22.63
C VAL A 18 -35.56 26.20 22.25
N MET A 19 -34.82 25.76 21.22
CA MET A 19 -34.62 24.33 21.00
C MET A 19 -33.78 23.80 22.16
N GLN A 20 -34.47 23.31 23.20
CA GLN A 20 -33.84 22.44 24.18
C GLN A 20 -33.55 21.12 23.48
N SER A 21 -32.31 20.95 23.03
CA SER A 21 -31.80 19.63 22.69
C SER A 21 -32.01 18.72 23.92
N PRO A 22 -32.48 17.48 23.75
CA PRO A 22 -32.57 16.55 24.87
C PRO A 22 -31.17 16.39 25.47
N VAL A 23 -31.03 16.71 26.75
CA VAL A 23 -29.84 16.37 27.54
C VAL A 23 -29.77 14.85 27.53
N LEU A 24 -28.88 14.29 26.72
CA LEU A 24 -28.47 12.90 26.89
C LEU A 24 -27.88 12.81 28.29
N ALA A 25 -28.45 11.97 29.14
CA ALA A 25 -27.86 11.65 30.43
C ALA A 25 -26.57 10.84 30.17
N GLY A 26 -25.46 11.55 29.97
CA GLY A 26 -24.14 11.01 29.69
C GLY A 26 -23.14 12.16 29.61
N GLY A 27 -21.94 11.97 30.16
CA GLY A 27 -20.88 12.98 30.07
C GLY A 27 -20.46 13.24 28.62
N TYR A 28 -19.69 14.33 28.41
CA TYR A 28 -19.18 14.66 27.09
C TYR A 28 -17.78 15.26 27.16
N ILE A 29 -17.08 15.28 26.01
CA ILE A 29 -15.74 15.85 25.89
C ILE A 29 -15.82 17.15 25.11
N GLN A 30 -15.47 18.26 25.77
CA GLN A 30 -15.32 19.56 25.12
C GLN A 30 -13.84 19.78 24.75
N LEU A 31 -13.58 20.13 23.49
CA LEU A 31 -12.24 20.46 23.03
C LEU A 31 -12.02 21.97 22.99
N GLN A 32 -10.81 22.40 23.35
CA GLN A 32 -10.32 23.77 23.23
C GLN A 32 -8.99 23.78 22.48
N ASN A 33 -8.72 24.87 21.76
CA ASN A 33 -7.55 25.03 20.88
C ASN A 33 -7.50 23.98 19.75
N VAL A 34 -8.67 23.59 19.22
CA VAL A 34 -8.77 22.69 18.07
C VAL A 34 -8.24 23.43 16.82
N PRO A 35 -7.20 22.93 16.14
CA PRO A 35 -6.75 23.54 14.90
C PRO A 35 -7.78 23.32 13.78
N GLU A 36 -7.93 24.28 12.87
CA GLU A 36 -8.73 24.10 11.65
C GLU A 36 -8.17 22.97 10.77
N SER A 37 -6.85 22.78 10.77
CA SER A 37 -6.18 21.66 10.12
C SER A 37 -4.83 21.40 10.78
N LEU A 38 -4.56 20.13 11.10
CA LEU A 38 -3.26 19.68 11.62
C LEU A 38 -2.42 19.08 10.48
N TRP A 39 -1.26 19.66 10.20
CA TRP A 39 -0.40 19.24 9.08
C TRP A 39 0.92 18.66 9.59
N PHE A 40 1.34 17.55 8.98
CA PHE A 40 2.63 16.92 9.23
C PHE A 40 3.51 16.89 7.97
N PRO A 41 4.84 17.11 8.12
CA PRO A 41 5.54 17.35 9.38
C PRO A 41 5.21 18.75 9.91
N SER A 42 5.17 18.88 11.23
CA SER A 42 4.96 20.16 11.88
C SER A 42 6.17 21.07 11.65
N ARG A 43 6.02 22.39 11.81
CA ARG A 43 7.19 23.27 11.79
C ARG A 43 8.09 22.91 12.97
N GLU A 44 9.39 22.80 12.75
CA GLU A 44 10.35 22.49 13.80
C GLU A 44 10.21 23.48 14.98
N GLY A 45 10.13 22.95 16.21
CA GLY A 45 9.92 23.75 17.42
C GLY A 45 8.47 24.24 17.65
N SER A 46 7.51 23.85 16.80
CA SER A 46 6.11 24.21 17.03
C SER A 46 5.50 23.43 18.19
N ASN A 47 4.73 24.13 19.03
CA ASN A 47 3.99 23.55 20.14
C ASN A 47 2.51 23.89 19.95
N LEU A 48 1.66 22.87 19.85
CA LEU A 48 0.23 23.03 19.68
C LEU A 48 -0.48 22.20 20.73
N LEU A 49 -0.89 22.86 21.81
CA LEU A 49 -1.57 22.22 22.94
C LEU A 49 -3.08 22.18 22.69
N LEU A 50 -3.61 20.98 22.51
CA LEU A 50 -5.04 20.70 22.57
C LEU A 50 -5.44 20.44 24.02
N THR A 51 -6.53 21.07 24.47
CA THR A 51 -7.12 20.77 25.79
C THR A 51 -8.45 20.06 25.59
N ALA A 52 -8.66 18.97 26.34
CA ALA A 52 -9.91 18.23 26.41
C ALA A 52 -10.46 18.28 27.84
N SER A 53 -11.69 18.75 27.98
CA SER A 53 -12.40 18.81 29.25
C SER A 53 -13.50 17.75 29.27
N VAL A 54 -13.48 16.85 30.26
CA VAL A 54 -14.52 15.81 30.44
C VAL A 54 -15.58 16.34 31.39
N ILE A 55 -16.77 16.63 30.87
CA ILE A 55 -17.86 17.30 31.59
C ILE A 55 -18.95 16.28 31.92
N ASP A 56 -19.56 16.42 33.10
CA ASP A 56 -20.63 15.56 33.62
C ASP A 56 -20.28 14.06 33.72
N ALA A 57 -18.98 13.73 33.74
CA ALA A 57 -18.46 12.39 33.99
C ALA A 57 -17.07 12.44 34.64
N LYS A 58 -16.70 11.39 35.37
CA LYS A 58 -15.36 11.23 35.96
C LYS A 58 -14.54 10.29 35.10
N ALA A 59 -13.55 10.83 34.39
CA ALA A 59 -12.66 10.03 33.57
C ALA A 59 -11.53 9.35 34.38
N THR A 60 -11.36 8.05 34.15
CA THR A 60 -10.28 7.20 34.66
C THR A 60 -9.08 7.22 33.72
N SER A 61 -9.31 7.31 32.41
CA SER A 61 -8.27 7.46 31.40
C SER A 61 -8.75 8.35 30.25
N VAL A 62 -7.84 9.13 29.66
CA VAL A 62 -8.13 10.01 28.51
C VAL A 62 -7.00 9.89 27.51
N TRP A 63 -7.31 9.69 26.23
CA TRP A 63 -6.32 9.47 25.18
C TRP A 63 -6.76 10.03 23.82
N LEU A 64 -5.79 10.35 22.99
CA LEU A 64 -5.96 10.60 21.56
C LEU A 64 -5.88 9.26 20.84
N GLY A 65 -6.83 9.00 19.95
CA GLY A 65 -6.86 7.82 19.10
C GLY A 65 -7.37 8.17 17.71
N ILE A 66 -7.01 7.35 16.74
CA ILE A 66 -7.67 7.38 15.43
C ILE A 66 -8.89 6.47 15.44
N ASP A 67 -9.82 6.70 14.52
CA ASP A 67 -11.12 6.04 14.48
C ASP A 67 -11.04 4.50 14.39
N ASP A 68 -9.90 3.94 13.96
CA ASP A 68 -9.58 2.53 14.17
C ASP A 68 -8.86 2.34 15.53
N PRO A 69 -9.55 1.79 16.56
CA PRO A 69 -8.98 1.62 17.90
C PRO A 69 -7.80 0.65 17.94
N LYS A 70 -7.52 -0.10 16.86
CA LYS A 70 -6.35 -1.00 16.77
C LYS A 70 -5.05 -0.25 16.52
N LEU A 71 -5.09 0.99 16.04
CA LEU A 71 -3.89 1.71 15.60
C LEU A 71 -3.15 2.45 16.72
N GLY A 72 -3.47 2.16 17.97
CA GLY A 72 -2.77 2.69 19.15
C GLY A 72 -3.42 3.94 19.73
N ARG A 73 -2.89 4.39 20.87
CA ARG A 73 -3.41 5.54 21.63
C ARG A 73 -2.27 6.36 22.23
N VAL A 74 -2.45 7.68 22.27
CA VAL A 74 -1.54 8.60 22.96
C VAL A 74 -2.26 9.14 24.19
N PRO A 75 -1.81 8.83 25.42
CA PRO A 75 -2.48 9.32 26.63
C PRO A 75 -2.39 10.84 26.74
N LEU A 76 -3.45 11.49 27.24
CA LEU A 76 -3.41 12.91 27.57
C LEU A 76 -2.95 13.10 29.02
N THR A 77 -2.19 14.17 29.25
CA THR A 77 -1.74 14.56 30.59
C THR A 77 -2.85 15.29 31.31
N ARG A 78 -3.26 14.81 32.48
CA ARG A 78 -4.22 15.53 33.35
C ARG A 78 -3.57 16.81 33.87
N VAL A 79 -4.19 17.96 33.64
CA VAL A 79 -3.71 19.29 34.08
C VAL A 79 -4.68 19.99 35.02
N GLY A 80 -5.91 19.47 35.15
CA GLY A 80 -6.92 19.97 36.08
C GLY A 80 -7.87 18.87 36.55
N PRO A 81 -8.91 19.22 37.31
CA PRO A 81 -9.91 18.26 37.79
C PRO A 81 -10.60 17.51 36.64
N ILE A 82 -10.94 18.25 35.58
CA ILE A 82 -11.63 17.74 34.38
C ILE A 82 -10.83 17.94 33.10
N ASP A 83 -9.68 18.63 33.16
CA ASP A 83 -8.90 19.06 32.00
C ASP A 83 -7.67 18.19 31.75
N TYR A 84 -7.47 17.86 30.48
CA TYR A 84 -6.38 17.03 29.98
C TYR A 84 -5.75 17.68 28.74
N GLN A 85 -4.44 17.52 28.55
CA GLN A 85 -3.71 18.15 27.46
C GLN A 85 -2.82 17.16 26.69
N VAL A 86 -2.65 17.44 25.40
CA VAL A 86 -1.66 16.80 24.53
C VAL A 86 -1.04 17.84 23.60
N ASN A 87 0.27 17.73 23.37
CA ASN A 87 0.92 18.47 22.30
C ASN A 87 0.72 17.72 20.96
N LEU A 88 -0.09 18.28 20.08
CA LEU A 88 -0.42 17.72 18.77
C LEU A 88 0.79 17.65 17.83
N HIS A 89 1.87 18.38 18.12
CA HIS A 89 3.13 18.33 17.36
C HIS A 89 4.20 17.45 18.01
N SER A 90 3.84 16.64 19.02
CA SER A 90 4.76 15.65 19.59
C SER A 90 5.04 14.50 18.60
N ASN A 91 6.21 13.88 18.74
CA ASN A 91 6.57 12.70 17.95
C ASN A 91 5.59 11.54 18.19
N GLU A 92 5.10 11.36 19.41
CA GLU A 92 4.12 10.32 19.76
C GLU A 92 2.80 10.47 18.99
N VAL A 93 2.28 11.70 18.90
CA VAL A 93 1.08 11.98 18.09
C VAL A 93 1.37 11.76 16.61
N PHE A 94 2.52 12.23 16.12
CA PHE A 94 2.89 12.00 14.72
C PHE A 94 3.05 10.50 14.39
N ASP A 95 3.66 9.72 15.28
CA ASP A 95 3.87 8.29 15.15
C ASP A 95 2.55 7.49 15.19
N LEU A 96 1.56 7.96 15.94
CA LEU A 96 0.20 7.44 15.89
C LEU A 96 -0.48 7.80 14.56
N LEU A 97 -0.53 9.09 14.22
CA LEU A 97 -1.30 9.57 13.06
C LEU A 97 -0.73 9.12 11.72
N LYS A 98 0.59 8.88 11.61
CA LYS A 98 1.23 8.38 10.38
C LYS A 98 0.84 6.94 10.02
N GLN A 99 0.14 6.23 10.90
CA GLN A 99 -0.38 4.89 10.66
C GLN A 99 -1.70 4.91 9.87
N ALA A 100 -2.40 6.04 9.86
CA ALA A 100 -3.60 6.27 9.07
C ALA A 100 -3.28 6.67 7.61
N PRO A 101 -4.29 6.74 6.73
CA PRO A 101 -4.16 7.40 5.43
C PRO A 101 -3.65 8.84 5.53
N ALA A 102 -3.12 9.36 4.42
CA ALA A 102 -2.55 10.70 4.37
C ALA A 102 -3.52 11.82 4.81
N ARG A 103 -4.83 11.60 4.73
CA ARG A 103 -5.86 12.44 5.34
C ARG A 103 -6.71 11.58 6.24
N GLY A 104 -6.93 12.03 7.46
CA GLY A 104 -7.71 11.27 8.44
C GLY A 104 -8.29 12.16 9.53
N GLU A 105 -8.95 11.51 10.47
CA GLU A 105 -9.52 12.13 11.65
C GLU A 105 -9.03 11.41 12.90
N PHE A 106 -8.80 12.16 13.96
CA PHE A 106 -8.59 11.62 15.30
C PHE A 106 -9.66 12.13 16.25
N ARG A 107 -9.86 11.42 17.35
CA ARG A 107 -10.74 11.82 18.45
C ARG A 107 -9.99 11.76 19.76
N ILE A 108 -10.46 12.54 20.72
CA ILE A 108 -10.13 12.31 22.13
C ILE A 108 -11.19 11.39 22.70
N PHE A 109 -10.75 10.34 23.37
CA PHE A 109 -11.58 9.40 24.08
C PHE A 109 -11.36 9.52 25.57
N ALA A 110 -12.40 9.24 26.35
CA ALA A 110 -12.31 9.17 27.80
C ALA A 110 -13.08 7.95 28.32
N GLU A 111 -12.41 7.08 29.04
CA GLU A 111 -13.04 6.01 29.80
C GLU A 111 -13.51 6.59 31.14
N THR A 112 -14.78 6.37 31.46
CA THR A 112 -15.40 6.84 32.70
C THR A 112 -15.28 5.78 33.79
N ASP A 113 -15.47 6.18 35.05
CA ASP A 113 -15.56 5.24 36.18
C ASP A 113 -16.77 4.30 36.12
N GLY A 114 -17.80 4.66 35.33
CA GLY A 114 -18.92 3.80 34.96
C GLY A 114 -18.60 2.79 33.85
N GLY A 115 -17.40 2.82 33.27
CA GLY A 115 -16.98 1.92 32.17
C GLY A 115 -17.45 2.36 30.78
N GLU A 116 -18.11 3.52 30.66
CA GLU A 116 -18.47 4.11 29.37
C GLU A 116 -17.25 4.76 28.72
N VAL A 117 -17.14 4.68 27.39
CA VAL A 117 -16.13 5.39 26.61
C VAL A 117 -16.78 6.54 25.87
N LEU A 118 -16.46 7.76 26.30
CA LEU A 118 -16.85 9.00 25.62
C LEU A 118 -15.89 9.27 24.45
N ALA A 119 -16.39 9.94 23.41
CA ALA A 119 -15.58 10.40 22.28
C ALA A 119 -15.89 11.88 21.98
N SER A 120 -14.85 12.65 21.67
CA SER A 120 -15.00 14.03 21.23
C SER A 120 -15.52 14.11 19.79
N ILE A 121 -15.81 15.34 19.33
CA ILE A 121 -15.89 15.61 17.90
C ILE A 121 -14.55 15.22 17.22
N PRO A 122 -14.59 14.79 15.94
CA PRO A 122 -13.37 14.48 15.19
C PRO A 122 -12.56 15.73 14.88
N VAL A 123 -11.23 15.57 14.81
CA VAL A 123 -10.29 16.60 14.39
C VAL A 123 -9.52 16.08 13.19
N SER A 124 -9.59 16.82 12.08
CA SER A 124 -8.94 16.43 10.83
C SER A 124 -7.45 16.69 10.85
N PHE A 125 -6.68 15.79 10.25
CA PHE A 125 -5.25 15.94 10.05
C PHE A 125 -4.82 15.51 8.66
N VAL A 126 -3.64 15.97 8.25
CA VAL A 126 -2.99 15.63 7.00
C VAL A 126 -1.52 15.27 7.24
N VAL A 127 -1.09 14.12 6.73
CA VAL A 127 0.30 13.65 6.73
C VAL A 127 0.86 13.76 5.31
N ASN A 128 1.72 14.76 5.09
CA ASN A 128 2.29 15.09 3.78
C ASN A 128 3.76 14.68 3.61
N VAL A 129 4.26 13.81 4.48
CA VAL A 129 5.53 13.13 4.27
C VAL A 129 5.31 11.82 3.48
N PRO A 130 6.19 11.50 2.52
CA PRO A 130 6.29 10.14 2.00
C PRO A 130 6.49 9.12 3.13
N PRO A 131 5.96 7.89 2.99
CA PRO A 131 6.33 6.79 3.87
C PRO A 131 7.82 6.44 3.68
N THR A 132 8.46 5.94 4.74
CA THR A 132 9.81 5.35 4.66
C THR A 132 9.78 3.91 4.13
N ARG A 133 8.62 3.23 4.25
CA ARG A 133 8.33 1.87 3.79
C ARG A 133 6.86 1.74 3.38
N LEU A 134 6.55 0.95 2.35
CA LEU A 134 5.20 0.61 1.96
C LEU A 134 4.67 -0.59 2.76
N SER A 135 3.37 -0.60 3.05
CA SER A 135 2.72 -1.77 3.65
C SER A 135 2.32 -2.80 2.60
N ILE A 136 3.31 -3.29 1.87
CA ILE A 136 3.25 -4.44 0.97
C ILE A 136 4.49 -5.31 1.23
N ASP A 137 4.31 -6.62 1.24
CA ASP A 137 5.36 -7.62 1.45
C ASP A 137 5.67 -8.41 0.18
N LYS A 138 4.75 -8.40 -0.80
CA LYS A 138 4.89 -9.07 -2.09
C LYS A 138 4.49 -8.18 -3.26
N LYS A 139 4.70 -8.69 -4.47
CA LYS A 139 4.21 -8.08 -5.71
C LYS A 139 2.72 -7.77 -5.60
N THR A 140 2.36 -6.52 -5.86
CA THR A 140 0.97 -6.05 -5.88
C THR A 140 0.71 -5.35 -7.20
N THR A 141 -0.35 -5.76 -7.91
CA THR A 141 -0.76 -5.15 -9.18
C THR A 141 -1.79 -4.04 -8.97
N PHE A 142 -1.77 -3.04 -9.84
CA PHE A 142 -2.72 -1.94 -9.84
C PHE A 142 -2.79 -1.27 -11.22
N THR A 143 -3.92 -0.64 -11.53
CA THR A 143 -4.14 0.02 -12.82
C THR A 143 -3.92 1.53 -12.72
N ALA A 144 -3.24 2.10 -13.71
CA ALA A 144 -3.06 3.55 -13.85
C ALA A 144 -3.64 4.04 -15.18
N LEU A 145 -4.65 4.92 -15.11
CA LEU A 145 -5.26 5.53 -16.28
C LEU A 145 -4.34 6.60 -16.87
N GLN A 146 -4.26 6.66 -18.20
CA GLN A 146 -3.51 7.68 -18.94
C GLN A 146 -3.87 9.09 -18.50
N LYS A 147 -2.85 9.94 -18.35
CA LYS A 147 -2.93 11.34 -17.92
C LYS A 147 -3.60 11.53 -16.56
N ARG A 148 -3.55 10.52 -15.70
CA ARG A 148 -4.10 10.56 -14.34
C ARG A 148 -3.08 10.08 -13.31
N TYR A 149 -3.36 10.42 -12.05
CA TYR A 149 -2.66 9.87 -10.91
C TYR A 149 -3.37 8.60 -10.43
N ALA A 150 -2.58 7.60 -10.07
CA ALA A 150 -3.01 6.44 -9.30
C ALA A 150 -2.23 6.40 -7.98
N TYR A 151 -2.90 6.06 -6.87
CA TYR A 151 -2.22 5.88 -5.59
C TYR A 151 -1.38 4.61 -5.62
N LEU A 152 -0.16 4.68 -5.07
CA LEU A 152 0.67 3.48 -4.96
C LEU A 152 0.13 2.57 -3.83
N PRO A 153 -0.08 1.28 -4.10
CA PRO A 153 -0.44 0.30 -3.08
C PRO A 153 0.51 0.33 -1.88
N GLY A 154 -0.01 0.10 -0.68
CA GLY A 154 0.76 0.13 0.57
C GLY A 154 1.23 1.51 1.04
N SER A 155 1.06 2.58 0.25
CA SER A 155 1.53 3.93 0.61
C SER A 155 0.64 4.67 1.61
N ARG A 156 -0.60 4.18 1.84
CA ARG A 156 -1.65 4.86 2.63
C ARG A 156 -2.03 6.23 2.02
N ASP A 157 -2.22 6.28 0.71
CA ASP A 157 -2.54 7.48 -0.08
C ASP A 157 -1.51 8.62 0.02
N ARG A 158 -0.28 8.30 0.43
CA ARG A 158 0.83 9.26 0.57
C ARG A 158 1.69 9.35 -0.68
N LEU A 159 1.70 8.31 -1.52
CA LEU A 159 2.40 8.30 -2.80
C LEU A 159 1.43 8.05 -3.94
N ARG A 160 1.75 8.64 -5.09
CA ARG A 160 0.99 8.50 -6.32
C ARG A 160 1.94 8.41 -7.50
N VAL A 161 1.59 7.57 -8.48
CA VAL A 161 2.24 7.53 -9.78
C VAL A 161 1.39 8.31 -10.78
N TYR A 162 2.02 9.13 -11.60
CA TYR A 162 1.40 9.75 -12.75
C TYR A 162 1.70 8.89 -13.98
N ALA A 163 0.64 8.37 -14.60
CA ALA A 163 0.70 7.75 -15.91
C ALA A 163 0.54 8.83 -16.98
N GLY A 164 1.59 9.07 -17.76
CA GLY A 164 1.56 10.01 -18.87
C GLY A 164 0.86 9.44 -20.10
N ASP A 165 1.34 9.83 -21.28
CA ASP A 165 0.77 9.41 -22.56
C ASP A 165 1.13 7.96 -22.88
N ILE A 166 0.14 7.16 -23.28
CA ILE A 166 0.24 5.76 -23.70
C ILE A 166 0.05 5.72 -25.21
N THR A 167 1.15 5.75 -25.95
CA THR A 167 1.12 5.75 -27.43
C THR A 167 2.24 4.87 -27.96
N HIS A 168 2.02 4.14 -29.05
CA HIS A 168 3.06 3.30 -29.67
C HIS A 168 3.76 2.31 -28.72
N GLY A 169 3.02 1.72 -27.77
CA GLY A 169 3.56 0.72 -26.84
C GLY A 169 4.53 1.27 -25.78
N GLN A 170 4.54 2.59 -25.56
CA GLN A 170 5.30 3.23 -24.49
C GLN A 170 4.36 4.02 -23.56
N ILE A 171 4.83 4.25 -22.34
CA ILE A 171 4.22 5.13 -21.34
C ILE A 171 5.31 6.01 -20.72
N THR A 172 4.95 7.17 -20.16
CA THR A 172 5.81 7.85 -19.19
C THR A 172 5.29 7.71 -17.77
N LEU A 173 6.16 7.36 -16.83
CA LEU A 173 5.81 7.28 -15.40
C LEU A 173 6.63 8.27 -14.58
N SER A 174 6.02 8.85 -13.55
CA SER A 174 6.69 9.64 -12.52
C SER A 174 6.00 9.43 -11.18
N VAL A 175 6.77 9.41 -10.09
CA VAL A 175 6.22 9.16 -8.74
C VAL A 175 6.31 10.43 -7.91
N PHE A 176 5.23 10.75 -7.19
CA PHE A 176 5.12 11.94 -6.37
C PHE A 176 4.65 11.58 -4.97
N GLY A 177 5.03 12.41 -3.99
CA GLY A 177 4.25 12.53 -2.76
C GLY A 177 2.87 13.13 -3.06
N ARG A 178 1.88 12.87 -2.20
CA ARG A 178 0.47 13.28 -2.38
C ARG A 178 0.34 14.74 -2.80
N ASP A 179 0.89 15.66 -2.01
CA ASP A 179 0.79 17.10 -2.23
C ASP A 179 2.11 17.71 -2.74
N ARG A 180 3.04 16.87 -3.22
CA ARG A 180 4.31 17.33 -3.81
C ARG A 180 4.14 17.59 -5.30
N ASN A 181 4.69 18.71 -5.76
CA ASN A 181 4.80 19.05 -7.19
C ASN A 181 6.12 18.60 -7.81
N VAL A 182 7.14 18.33 -6.99
CA VAL A 182 8.42 17.76 -7.44
C VAL A 182 8.34 16.25 -7.31
N PRO A 183 8.63 15.49 -8.38
CA PRO A 183 8.60 14.03 -8.32
C PRO A 183 9.73 13.48 -7.44
N LEU A 184 9.43 12.40 -6.72
CA LEU A 184 10.41 11.53 -6.06
C LEU A 184 11.16 10.67 -7.09
N VAL A 185 10.44 10.21 -8.12
CA VAL A 185 11.02 9.53 -9.30
C VAL A 185 10.68 10.35 -10.54
N PRO A 186 11.66 10.93 -11.25
CA PRO A 186 11.41 11.80 -12.38
C PRO A 186 10.75 11.05 -13.53
N THR A 187 10.14 11.81 -14.44
CA THR A 187 9.47 11.27 -15.62
C THR A 187 10.40 10.38 -16.43
N THR A 188 10.04 9.10 -16.50
CA THR A 188 10.81 8.07 -17.21
C THR A 188 9.91 7.45 -18.26
N ARG A 189 10.41 7.34 -19.49
CA ARG A 189 9.73 6.63 -20.59
C ARG A 189 10.02 5.14 -20.45
N LEU A 190 8.97 4.33 -20.51
CA LEU A 190 9.01 2.88 -20.33
C LEU A 190 8.21 2.18 -21.43
N TYR A 191 8.58 0.94 -21.68
CA TYR A 191 7.82 -0.04 -22.46
C TYR A 191 7.35 -1.16 -21.51
N GLU A 192 6.50 -2.07 -22.00
CA GLU A 192 6.17 -3.30 -21.25
C GLU A 192 7.44 -4.02 -20.77
N THR A 193 7.34 -4.65 -19.60
CA THR A 193 8.43 -5.32 -18.84
C THR A 193 9.56 -4.39 -18.36
N GLN A 194 9.49 -3.09 -18.65
CA GLN A 194 10.41 -2.12 -18.08
C GLN A 194 9.89 -1.56 -16.76
N HIS A 195 10.78 -1.00 -15.97
CA HIS A 195 10.50 -0.60 -14.61
C HIS A 195 11.19 0.71 -14.24
N ILE A 196 10.71 1.31 -13.16
CA ILE A 196 11.39 2.36 -12.42
C ILE A 196 11.67 1.90 -11.00
N VAL A 197 12.69 2.48 -10.39
CA VAL A 197 13.06 2.23 -9.00
C VAL A 197 12.54 3.40 -8.15
N LEU A 198 11.87 3.05 -7.05
CA LEU A 198 11.41 3.97 -6.02
C LEU A 198 12.23 3.72 -4.74
N PRO A 199 13.29 4.50 -4.50
CA PRO A 199 13.99 4.45 -3.23
C PRO A 199 13.15 5.13 -2.15
N LEU A 200 12.86 4.43 -1.06
CA LEU A 200 12.40 5.00 0.20
C LEU A 200 13.49 4.79 1.27
N ASP A 201 13.36 5.45 2.42
CA ASP A 201 14.42 5.46 3.43
C ASP A 201 14.74 4.07 4.00
N ASP A 202 13.74 3.20 4.17
CA ASP A 202 13.91 1.88 4.82
C ASP A 202 13.93 0.71 3.82
N GLU A 203 13.49 0.92 2.59
CA GLU A 203 13.33 -0.15 1.59
C GLU A 203 13.21 0.42 0.16
N THR A 204 13.78 -0.29 -0.81
CA THR A 204 13.65 0.03 -2.23
C THR A 204 12.52 -0.77 -2.86
N TYR A 205 11.73 -0.13 -3.72
CA TYR A 205 10.65 -0.76 -4.46
C TYR A 205 10.87 -0.63 -5.97
N VAL A 206 10.38 -1.61 -6.72
CA VAL A 206 10.37 -1.60 -8.18
C VAL A 206 8.92 -1.46 -8.64
N ILE A 207 8.67 -0.52 -9.56
CA ILE A 207 7.38 -0.38 -10.25
C ILE A 207 7.58 -0.82 -11.70
N GLU A 208 6.94 -1.89 -12.11
CA GLU A 208 7.05 -2.48 -13.44
C GLU A 208 5.80 -2.23 -14.28
N VAL A 209 5.98 -2.01 -15.59
CA VAL A 209 4.91 -1.96 -16.57
C VAL A 209 4.60 -3.39 -17.01
N GLU A 210 3.48 -3.94 -16.54
CA GLU A 210 3.07 -5.31 -16.89
C GLU A 210 2.45 -5.33 -18.29
N ALA A 211 1.53 -4.40 -18.57
CA ALA A 211 0.86 -4.29 -19.86
C ALA A 211 0.42 -2.86 -20.17
N LEU A 212 0.39 -2.52 -21.46
CA LEU A 212 -0.12 -1.24 -21.95
C LEU A 212 -1.35 -1.44 -22.83
N HIS A 213 -2.44 -0.79 -22.45
CA HIS A 213 -3.71 -0.88 -23.14
C HIS A 213 -4.04 0.46 -23.80
N ASN A 214 -3.98 0.48 -25.13
CA ASN A 214 -4.32 1.64 -25.94
C ASN A 214 -5.53 1.29 -26.82
N TYR A 215 -6.67 1.90 -26.54
CA TYR A 215 -7.94 1.56 -27.16
C TYR A 215 -8.47 2.70 -28.03
N LEU A 216 -9.12 2.34 -29.15
CA LEU A 216 -9.79 3.33 -30.00
C LEU A 216 -10.97 4.01 -29.29
N MET A 217 -11.57 3.34 -28.31
CA MET A 217 -12.67 3.85 -27.49
C MET A 217 -12.46 3.43 -26.03
N GLY A 218 -12.65 4.36 -25.10
CA GLY A 218 -12.41 4.15 -23.67
C GLY A 218 -11.23 4.96 -23.16
N ASP A 219 -10.89 4.77 -21.89
CA ASP A 219 -9.68 5.33 -21.28
C ASP A 219 -8.51 4.37 -21.57
N ASP A 220 -7.38 4.90 -22.07
CA ASP A 220 -6.12 4.16 -22.12
C ASP A 220 -5.57 3.96 -20.71
N TYR A 221 -4.95 2.82 -20.44
CA TYR A 221 -4.39 2.52 -19.12
C TYR A 221 -3.20 1.58 -19.18
N ALA A 222 -2.43 1.59 -18.10
CA ALA A 222 -1.36 0.64 -17.85
C ALA A 222 -1.72 -0.26 -16.67
N ASP A 223 -1.48 -1.56 -16.81
CA ASP A 223 -1.37 -2.45 -15.68
C ASP A 223 0.07 -2.36 -15.16
N LEU A 224 0.19 -1.96 -13.91
CA LEU A 224 1.46 -1.80 -13.24
C LEU A 224 1.55 -2.80 -12.08
N SER A 225 2.76 -3.14 -11.71
CA SER A 225 3.01 -3.81 -10.45
C SER A 225 3.99 -3.01 -9.61
N ILE A 226 3.93 -3.22 -8.30
CA ILE A 226 4.92 -2.75 -7.35
C ILE A 226 5.34 -3.90 -6.44
N ALA A 227 6.63 -4.05 -6.20
CA ALA A 227 7.18 -5.05 -5.30
C ALA A 227 8.38 -4.48 -4.54
N PRO A 228 8.68 -4.97 -3.33
CA PRO A 228 10.01 -4.79 -2.75
C PRO A 228 11.09 -5.26 -3.73
N GLU A 229 12.19 -4.54 -3.87
CA GLU A 229 13.27 -4.90 -4.82
C GLU A 229 13.81 -6.31 -4.57
N ALA A 230 13.86 -6.75 -3.30
CA ALA A 230 14.28 -8.08 -2.91
C ALA A 230 13.36 -9.21 -3.43
N GLU A 231 12.08 -8.91 -3.66
CA GLU A 231 11.07 -9.84 -4.18
C GLU A 231 10.87 -9.68 -5.70
N TRP A 232 11.67 -8.82 -6.36
CA TRP A 232 11.58 -8.56 -7.79
C TRP A 232 12.73 -9.21 -8.55
N HIS A 233 12.40 -9.86 -9.67
CA HIS A 233 13.37 -10.55 -10.52
C HIS A 233 13.44 -9.90 -11.89
N ARG A 234 14.60 -9.33 -12.21
CA ARG A 234 14.86 -8.72 -13.53
C ARG A 234 14.77 -9.72 -14.66
N ASP A 235 15.37 -10.89 -14.48
CA ASP A 235 15.29 -12.01 -15.42
C ASP A 235 14.35 -13.07 -14.84
N LYS A 236 13.05 -12.87 -15.10
CA LYS A 236 12.00 -13.76 -14.61
C LYS A 236 12.13 -15.17 -15.19
N ILE A 237 12.65 -15.33 -16.40
CA ILE A 237 12.82 -16.64 -17.03
C ILE A 237 13.93 -17.40 -16.31
N GLU A 238 15.09 -16.78 -16.10
CA GLU A 238 16.19 -17.44 -15.39
C GLU A 238 15.85 -17.71 -13.92
N PHE A 239 15.11 -16.81 -13.27
CA PHE A 239 14.54 -17.07 -11.93
C PHE A 239 13.70 -18.36 -11.91
N LEU A 240 12.75 -18.51 -12.83
CA LEU A 240 11.90 -19.70 -12.93
C LEU A 240 12.69 -20.96 -13.24
N LEU A 241 13.67 -20.89 -14.14
CA LEU A 241 14.53 -22.01 -14.48
C LEU A 241 15.36 -22.47 -13.27
N ASN A 242 15.87 -21.53 -12.46
CA ASN A 242 16.57 -21.85 -11.21
C ASN A 242 15.64 -22.44 -10.15
N ALA A 243 14.40 -21.95 -10.04
CA ALA A 243 13.41 -22.53 -9.15
C ALA A 243 13.08 -23.99 -9.52
N ILE A 244 13.02 -24.32 -10.82
CA ILE A 244 12.90 -25.71 -11.29
C ILE A 244 14.15 -26.51 -10.91
N ASP A 245 15.34 -25.98 -11.23
CA ASP A 245 16.64 -26.64 -11.04
C ASP A 245 16.88 -27.07 -9.59
N GLN A 246 16.51 -26.20 -8.65
CA GLN A 246 16.70 -26.39 -7.21
C GLN A 246 15.51 -27.09 -6.52
N SER A 247 14.44 -27.41 -7.24
CA SER A 247 13.26 -28.05 -6.66
C SER A 247 13.49 -29.53 -6.39
N GLU A 248 13.01 -30.00 -5.24
CA GLU A 248 12.95 -31.42 -4.89
C GLU A 248 11.72 -32.13 -5.51
N PHE A 249 10.87 -31.40 -6.22
CA PHE A 249 9.67 -31.94 -6.86
C PHE A 249 10.02 -32.78 -8.10
N THR A 250 9.10 -33.68 -8.47
CA THR A 250 9.23 -34.49 -9.68
C THR A 250 8.50 -33.81 -10.83
N PHE A 251 9.19 -33.60 -11.95
CA PHE A 251 8.63 -32.97 -13.14
C PHE A 251 8.25 -34.05 -14.15
N ILE A 252 6.99 -34.06 -14.57
CA ILE A 252 6.45 -35.06 -15.48
C ILE A 252 6.37 -34.46 -16.87
N ARG A 253 7.04 -35.12 -17.83
CA ARG A 253 6.99 -34.78 -19.26
C ARG A 253 6.70 -36.02 -20.07
N ASN A 254 5.64 -35.97 -20.87
CA ASN A 254 5.17 -37.09 -21.70
C ASN A 254 5.01 -38.40 -20.89
N GLY A 255 4.41 -38.30 -19.71
CA GLY A 255 4.23 -39.41 -18.77
C GLY A 255 5.51 -39.93 -18.10
N LYS A 256 6.67 -39.32 -18.32
CA LYS A 256 7.94 -39.73 -17.71
C LYS A 256 8.37 -38.76 -16.61
N PRO A 257 8.81 -39.25 -15.44
CA PRO A 257 9.31 -38.42 -14.36
C PRO A 257 10.76 -37.96 -14.62
N PHE A 258 11.07 -36.75 -14.19
CA PHE A 258 12.39 -36.11 -14.23
C PHE A 258 12.61 -35.34 -12.93
N ASP A 259 13.87 -35.24 -12.49
CA ASP A 259 14.26 -34.34 -11.40
C ASP A 259 14.31 -32.87 -11.88
N GLY A 260 14.41 -31.95 -10.93
CA GLY A 260 14.49 -30.51 -11.20
C GLY A 260 15.63 -30.13 -12.14
N GLN A 261 16.82 -30.67 -11.91
CA GLN A 261 18.01 -30.41 -12.74
C GLN A 261 17.79 -30.82 -14.21
N SER A 262 17.25 -32.01 -14.44
CA SER A 262 16.95 -32.50 -15.80
C SER A 262 15.85 -31.69 -16.46
N ALA A 263 14.82 -31.29 -15.70
CA ALA A 263 13.73 -30.47 -16.21
C ALA A 263 14.20 -29.05 -16.59
N ALA A 264 14.99 -28.40 -15.74
CA ALA A 264 15.56 -27.08 -16.00
C ALA A 264 16.51 -27.13 -17.21
N LYS A 265 17.38 -28.13 -17.28
CA LYS A 265 18.27 -28.34 -18.44
C LYS A 265 17.47 -28.53 -19.73
N HIS A 266 16.38 -29.30 -19.70
CA HIS A 266 15.51 -29.47 -20.86
C HIS A 266 14.92 -28.14 -21.33
N LEU A 267 14.38 -27.33 -20.41
CA LEU A 267 13.80 -26.03 -20.77
C LEU A 267 14.85 -25.02 -21.26
N ARG A 268 16.04 -24.98 -20.63
CA ARG A 268 17.18 -24.17 -21.11
C ARG A 268 17.58 -24.55 -22.54
N ASN A 269 17.66 -25.85 -22.84
CA ASN A 269 17.96 -26.32 -24.19
C ASN A 269 16.84 -25.93 -25.18
N LYS A 270 15.57 -26.14 -24.79
CA LYS A 270 14.41 -25.78 -25.63
C LYS A 270 14.44 -24.28 -25.97
N LEU A 271 14.72 -23.43 -24.98
CA LEU A 271 14.85 -21.98 -25.14
C LEU A 271 16.01 -21.60 -26.07
N ALA A 272 17.19 -22.21 -25.86
CA ALA A 272 18.38 -21.95 -26.68
C ALA A 272 18.20 -22.35 -28.15
N THR A 273 17.37 -23.37 -28.43
CA THR A 273 17.04 -23.81 -29.79
C THR A 273 15.84 -23.08 -30.40
N SER A 274 15.25 -22.11 -29.70
CA SER A 274 14.11 -21.35 -30.20
C SER A 274 14.50 -20.55 -31.46
N PRO A 275 13.69 -20.58 -32.54
CA PRO A 275 13.94 -19.80 -33.74
C PRO A 275 13.78 -18.29 -33.51
N THR A 276 13.07 -17.90 -32.45
CA THR A 276 12.83 -16.50 -32.08
C THR A 276 13.27 -16.24 -30.64
N PRO A 277 13.87 -15.08 -30.33
CA PRO A 277 14.18 -14.70 -28.96
C PRO A 277 12.92 -14.65 -28.10
N VAL A 278 12.94 -15.34 -26.96
CA VAL A 278 11.86 -15.30 -25.97
C VAL A 278 12.30 -14.37 -24.85
N THR A 279 11.74 -13.17 -24.81
CA THR A 279 12.08 -12.12 -23.83
C THR A 279 10.98 -11.89 -22.80
N LYS A 280 9.73 -12.28 -23.11
CA LYS A 280 8.58 -12.18 -22.20
C LYS A 280 8.40 -13.48 -21.44
N VAL A 281 8.24 -13.38 -20.13
CA VAL A 281 8.05 -14.55 -19.26
C VAL A 281 6.75 -15.29 -19.56
N ASP A 282 5.68 -14.59 -19.98
CA ASP A 282 4.42 -15.25 -20.35
C ASP A 282 4.58 -16.16 -21.55
N VAL A 283 5.30 -15.71 -22.59
CA VAL A 283 5.63 -16.52 -23.76
C VAL A 283 6.46 -17.74 -23.35
N PHE A 284 7.41 -17.56 -22.44
CA PHE A 284 8.17 -18.69 -21.90
C PHE A 284 7.25 -19.69 -21.18
N ILE A 285 6.36 -19.23 -20.31
CA ILE A 285 5.46 -20.12 -19.56
C ILE A 285 4.51 -20.84 -20.52
N GLU A 286 3.80 -20.12 -21.38
CA GLU A 286 2.74 -20.68 -22.22
C GLU A 286 3.28 -21.57 -23.35
N ASP A 287 4.27 -21.07 -24.10
CA ASP A 287 4.71 -21.73 -25.34
C ASP A 287 5.87 -22.71 -25.11
N PHE A 288 6.67 -22.49 -24.05
CA PHE A 288 7.87 -23.28 -23.80
C PHE A 288 7.74 -24.23 -22.62
N ALA A 289 7.25 -23.75 -21.48
CA ALA A 289 7.27 -24.49 -20.23
C ALA A 289 5.96 -25.23 -19.91
N SER A 290 4.85 -24.94 -20.58
CA SER A 290 3.56 -25.60 -20.26
C SER A 290 3.36 -26.93 -20.97
N ARG A 291 3.97 -27.17 -22.14
CA ARG A 291 3.70 -28.37 -22.95
C ARG A 291 4.82 -28.81 -23.88
N SER A 292 4.71 -30.06 -24.34
CA SER A 292 5.59 -30.70 -25.33
C SER A 292 5.31 -30.19 -26.73
N SER A 293 6.31 -29.66 -27.44
CA SER A 293 6.15 -29.33 -28.87
C SER A 293 6.08 -30.56 -29.78
N MET A 294 6.45 -31.75 -29.28
CA MET A 294 6.44 -32.99 -30.04
C MET A 294 5.13 -33.78 -29.88
N THR A 295 4.54 -33.75 -28.70
CA THR A 295 3.37 -34.58 -28.35
C THR A 295 2.14 -33.76 -27.95
N ASP A 296 2.27 -32.44 -27.79
CA ASP A 296 1.23 -31.52 -27.27
C ASP A 296 0.73 -31.86 -25.85
N GLU A 297 1.39 -32.79 -25.16
CA GLU A 297 1.05 -33.16 -23.79
C GLU A 297 1.53 -32.09 -22.79
N PRO A 298 0.71 -31.78 -21.77
CA PRO A 298 1.08 -30.84 -20.72
C PRO A 298 2.25 -31.36 -19.87
N TYR A 299 3.11 -30.43 -19.45
CA TYR A 299 4.12 -30.70 -18.44
C TYR A 299 3.53 -30.50 -17.05
N LYS A 300 3.92 -31.33 -16.10
CA LYS A 300 3.35 -31.32 -14.75
C LYS A 300 4.42 -31.38 -13.67
N VAL A 301 4.03 -30.99 -12.46
CA VAL A 301 4.85 -31.02 -11.25
C VAL A 301 4.13 -31.90 -10.23
N LEU A 302 4.81 -32.93 -9.74
CA LEU A 302 4.39 -33.74 -8.61
C LEU A 302 5.10 -33.19 -7.36
N THR A 303 4.33 -32.54 -6.50
CA THR A 303 4.80 -31.92 -5.26
C THR A 303 5.11 -32.97 -4.19
N ALA A 304 5.83 -32.57 -3.13
CA ALA A 304 6.24 -33.47 -2.05
C ALA A 304 5.06 -34.13 -1.30
N ASP A 305 3.89 -33.47 -1.28
CA ASP A 305 2.64 -33.99 -0.70
C ASP A 305 1.83 -34.86 -1.69
N GLY A 306 2.38 -35.14 -2.88
CA GLY A 306 1.80 -36.03 -3.88
C GLY A 306 0.72 -35.40 -4.76
N ARG A 307 0.54 -34.07 -4.73
CA ARG A 307 -0.36 -33.36 -5.65
C ARG A 307 0.31 -33.19 -7.01
N GLU A 308 -0.48 -33.33 -8.06
CA GLU A 308 -0.06 -33.10 -9.44
C GLU A 308 -0.60 -31.74 -9.90
N LEU A 309 0.30 -30.82 -10.27
CA LEU A 309 -0.01 -29.48 -10.75
C LEU A 309 0.46 -29.34 -12.20
N GLU A 310 -0.23 -28.54 -12.99
CA GLU A 310 0.26 -28.13 -14.31
C GLU A 310 1.49 -27.23 -14.14
N LEU A 311 2.58 -27.50 -14.87
CA LEU A 311 3.85 -26.78 -14.70
C LEU A 311 3.68 -25.28 -14.95
N GLY A 312 2.91 -24.89 -15.96
CA GLY A 312 2.65 -23.48 -16.25
C GLY A 312 1.94 -22.76 -15.09
N GLN A 313 1.00 -23.42 -14.42
CA GLN A 313 0.31 -22.86 -13.25
C GLN A 313 1.27 -22.71 -12.07
N TRP A 314 2.10 -23.72 -11.83
CA TRP A 314 3.12 -23.68 -10.78
C TRP A 314 4.11 -22.54 -11.01
N LEU A 315 4.60 -22.34 -12.23
CA LEU A 315 5.53 -21.24 -12.55
C LEU A 315 4.90 -19.85 -12.34
N ARG A 316 3.62 -19.66 -12.67
CA ARG A 316 2.93 -18.38 -12.40
C ARG A 316 2.85 -18.09 -10.92
N SER A 317 2.51 -19.10 -10.10
CA SER A 317 2.42 -18.92 -8.65
C SER A 317 3.74 -18.48 -8.01
N LEU A 318 4.89 -18.88 -8.58
CA LEU A 318 6.21 -18.40 -8.14
C LEU A 318 6.42 -16.90 -8.42
N LEU A 319 5.91 -16.39 -9.55
CA LEU A 319 6.00 -14.95 -9.89
C LEU A 319 5.04 -14.08 -9.08
N ASP A 320 3.93 -14.66 -8.62
CA ASP A 320 2.92 -13.99 -7.79
C ASP A 320 3.26 -14.03 -6.29
N GLY A 321 4.34 -14.75 -5.91
CA GLY A 321 4.81 -14.84 -4.53
C GLY A 321 3.97 -15.77 -3.66
N ASP A 322 3.33 -16.79 -4.23
CA ASP A 322 2.53 -17.75 -3.47
C ASP A 322 3.42 -18.85 -2.84
N ILE A 323 3.46 -18.85 -1.50
CA ILE A 323 4.40 -19.62 -0.67
C ILE A 323 4.11 -21.13 -0.67
N GLU A 324 2.87 -21.54 -0.93
CA GLU A 324 2.50 -22.98 -0.93
C GLU A 324 3.06 -23.76 -2.14
N ALA A 325 3.63 -23.06 -3.12
CA ALA A 325 4.20 -23.64 -4.33
C ALA A 325 5.75 -23.54 -4.41
N THR A 326 6.40 -22.79 -3.52
CA THR A 326 7.85 -22.55 -3.57
C THR A 326 8.61 -23.73 -2.95
N PRO A 327 9.66 -24.27 -3.60
CA PRO A 327 10.58 -25.16 -2.92
C PRO A 327 11.26 -24.41 -1.76
N LYS A 328 11.62 -25.11 -0.68
CA LYS A 328 12.44 -24.52 0.41
C LYS A 328 13.80 -24.13 -0.17
N LEU A 329 13.91 -22.89 -0.63
CA LEU A 329 15.17 -22.29 -0.98
C LEU A 329 15.91 -22.00 0.33
N GLU A 330 16.83 -22.90 0.72
CA GLU A 330 17.73 -22.62 1.83
C GLU A 330 18.61 -21.41 1.46
N LYS A 331 18.66 -20.43 2.37
CA LYS A 331 19.50 -19.23 2.24
C LYS A 331 20.96 -19.66 2.15
N SER A 332 21.55 -19.69 0.95
CA SER A 332 22.99 -19.75 0.79
C SER A 332 23.58 -18.34 0.94
N SER A 333 23.73 -17.89 2.19
CA SER A 333 24.56 -16.74 2.55
C SER A 333 25.71 -17.21 3.45
N GLU A 334 26.74 -17.84 2.87
CA GLU A 334 28.09 -17.89 3.44
C GLU A 334 29.05 -18.63 2.51
N SER A 335 29.82 -17.89 1.72
CA SER A 335 31.18 -18.28 1.32
C SER A 335 31.82 -17.21 0.43
N ALA A 336 32.38 -16.17 1.05
CA ALA A 336 33.51 -15.43 0.49
C ALA A 336 34.25 -14.69 1.62
N GLU A 337 34.73 -15.43 2.62
CA GLU A 337 35.79 -14.92 3.49
C GLU A 337 36.78 -16.04 3.85
N ALA A 338 38.06 -15.69 3.75
CA ALA A 338 39.28 -16.41 4.11
C ALA A 338 40.00 -17.25 3.04
N VAL A 339 41.34 -17.25 3.21
CA VAL A 339 42.44 -17.93 2.50
C VAL A 339 43.04 -17.10 1.35
N GLN A 340 44.28 -16.60 1.37
CA GLN A 340 45.33 -16.46 2.38
C GLN A 340 46.46 -15.66 1.71
N GLN A 341 47.10 -14.71 2.41
CA GLN A 341 48.46 -14.29 2.08
C GLN A 341 49.43 -15.47 2.26
N PRO A 342 50.55 -15.48 1.52
CA PRO A 342 51.81 -15.79 2.18
C PRO A 342 52.83 -14.67 2.02
N GLN A 343 53.59 -14.52 3.10
CA GLN A 343 54.78 -13.69 3.22
C GLN A 343 55.88 -14.17 2.28
N SER A 344 56.58 -13.21 1.68
CA SER A 344 58.05 -13.18 1.57
C SER A 344 58.50 -11.78 1.18
#